data_AF-A0A100WA79-F1
#
_entry.id   AF-A0A100WA79-F1
#
_cell.length_a   1.000
_cell.length_b   1.000
_cell.length_c   1.000
_cell.angle_alpha   90.00
_cell.angle_beta   90.00
_cell.angle_gamma   90.00
#
_symmetry.space_group_name_H-M   'P 1'
#
loop_
_entity.id
_entity.type
_entity.pdbx_description
1 polymer ?
#
loop_
_entity_poly.entity_id
_entity_poly.type
_entity_poly.pdbx_seq_one_letter_code
_entity_poly.pdbx_strand_id
1 'polypeptide(L)'
;MRTAALAIAIILTVAGCGDHPVPEHGRVTDARYSPATVIVQPMTCVGQPPICTGPFITPVPEEWRLEITDLKNPEWVGTVEVSQDVYNRCNLQELWPECSREGSGDERPNHGANA
;
A
#
# COMPACT_ATOMS: atom_id res chain seq x y z
N MET A 1 -16.29 -43.67 0.23
CA MET A 1 -16.82 -42.29 0.27
C MET A 1 -16.10 -41.53 1.37
N ARG A 2 -15.39 -40.43 1.08
CA ARG A 2 -14.92 -39.43 2.05
C ARG A 2 -14.79 -38.08 1.34
N THR A 3 -15.86 -37.28 1.35
CA THR A 3 -15.89 -35.93 0.77
C THR A 3 -15.31 -34.93 1.76
N ALA A 4 -14.06 -34.54 1.56
CA ALA A 4 -13.44 -33.44 2.30
C ALA A 4 -13.86 -32.10 1.66
N ALA A 5 -14.85 -31.44 2.25
CA ALA A 5 -15.27 -30.10 1.82
C ALA A 5 -14.29 -29.05 2.37
N LEU A 6 -13.41 -28.53 1.52
CA LEU A 6 -12.56 -27.39 1.83
C LEU A 6 -13.38 -26.09 1.72
N ALA A 7 -13.74 -25.53 2.87
CA ALA A 7 -14.33 -24.20 2.95
C ALA A 7 -13.24 -23.14 2.70
N ILE A 8 -13.24 -22.55 1.50
CA ILE A 8 -12.35 -21.44 1.18
C ILE A 8 -12.92 -20.17 1.81
N ALA A 9 -12.18 -19.57 2.74
CA ALA A 9 -12.56 -18.28 3.33
C ALA A 9 -12.37 -17.16 2.32
N ILE A 10 -13.44 -16.40 2.06
CA ILE A 10 -13.40 -15.22 1.19
C ILE A 10 -12.80 -14.06 1.99
N ILE A 11 -11.57 -13.69 1.65
CA ILE A 11 -10.90 -12.51 2.22
C ILE A 11 -11.48 -11.27 1.54
N LEU A 12 -12.12 -10.41 2.33
CA LEU A 12 -12.60 -9.10 1.88
C LEU A 12 -11.42 -8.12 1.80
N THR A 13 -10.76 -8.07 0.65
CA THR A 13 -9.76 -7.04 0.34
C THR A 13 -10.44 -5.67 0.25
N VAL A 14 -10.11 -4.75 1.15
CA VAL A 14 -10.61 -3.37 1.12
C VAL A 14 -10.01 -2.66 -0.11
N ALA A 15 -10.85 -1.94 -0.87
CA ALA A 15 -10.43 -1.36 -2.13
C ALA A 15 -9.54 -0.11 -1.93
N GLY A 16 -8.28 -0.21 -2.35
CA GLY A 16 -7.42 0.95 -2.65
C GLY A 16 -7.06 0.89 -4.14
N CYS A 17 -7.40 1.94 -4.90
CA CYS A 17 -7.35 1.89 -6.37
C CYS A 17 -5.93 1.71 -6.93
N GLY A 18 -5.82 0.88 -7.96
CA GLY A 18 -4.54 0.42 -8.52
C GLY A 18 -4.69 -0.98 -9.13
N ASP A 19 -5.56 -1.11 -10.13
CA ASP A 19 -6.24 -2.35 -10.56
C ASP A 19 -5.37 -3.45 -11.24
N HIS A 20 -4.09 -3.56 -10.90
CA HIS A 20 -3.28 -4.74 -11.22
C HIS A 20 -2.67 -5.35 -9.95
N PRO A 21 -2.75 -6.68 -9.76
CA PRO A 21 -1.96 -7.35 -8.73
C PRO A 21 -0.47 -7.11 -9.01
N VAL A 22 0.32 -6.97 -7.93
CA VAL A 22 1.78 -6.80 -8.03
C VAL A 22 2.39 -7.97 -8.82
N PRO A 23 3.28 -7.71 -9.80
CA PRO A 23 4.01 -8.77 -10.51
C PRO A 23 4.71 -9.72 -9.54
N GLU A 24 4.67 -11.03 -9.82
CA GLU A 24 5.37 -12.03 -9.01
C GLU A 24 6.88 -11.76 -8.95
N HIS A 25 7.45 -11.30 -10.06
CA HIS A 25 8.83 -10.88 -10.20
C HIS A 25 8.90 -9.63 -11.07
N GLY A 26 9.66 -8.62 -10.64
CA GLY A 26 9.65 -7.31 -11.29
C GLY A 26 10.85 -6.45 -10.93
N ARG A 27 10.77 -5.17 -11.30
CA ARG A 27 11.71 -4.12 -10.88
C ARG A 27 10.97 -3.02 -10.15
N VAL A 28 11.55 -2.52 -9.05
CA VAL A 28 11.05 -1.35 -8.33
C VAL A 28 11.22 -0.11 -9.22
N THR A 29 10.13 0.52 -9.61
CA THR A 29 10.10 1.66 -10.55
C THR A 29 9.71 2.98 -9.89
N ASP A 30 8.89 2.95 -8.84
CA ASP A 30 8.65 4.09 -7.94
C ASP A 30 8.54 3.63 -6.47
N ALA A 31 8.72 4.56 -5.53
CA ALA A 31 8.64 4.34 -4.09
C ALA A 31 8.04 5.58 -3.41
N ARG A 32 6.83 5.44 -2.86
CA ARG A 32 6.01 6.51 -2.31
C ARG A 32 5.74 6.30 -0.82
N TYR A 33 5.83 7.38 -0.05
CA TYR A 33 5.54 7.42 1.39
C TYR A 33 4.39 8.39 1.66
N SER A 34 3.41 7.95 2.45
CA SER A 34 2.27 8.75 2.92
C SER A 34 2.34 8.86 4.44
N PRO A 35 2.57 10.05 5.03
CA PRO A 35 2.54 10.22 6.47
C PRO A 35 1.12 10.07 7.03
N ALA A 36 0.99 9.51 8.24
CA ALA A 36 -0.28 9.47 8.96
C ALA A 36 -0.89 10.88 9.08
N THR A 37 -2.19 10.98 8.83
CA THR A 37 -2.90 12.27 8.80
C THR A 37 -4.34 12.14 9.28
N VAL A 38 -5.00 13.28 9.52
CA VAL A 38 -6.37 13.35 10.03
C VAL A 38 -7.18 14.27 9.14
N ILE A 39 -8.08 13.70 8.35
CA ILE A 39 -8.97 14.45 7.47
C ILE A 39 -10.18 14.90 8.29
N VAL A 40 -10.28 16.20 8.54
CA VAL A 40 -11.40 16.83 9.27
C VAL A 40 -12.40 17.40 8.26
N GLN A 41 -13.56 16.77 8.13
CA GLN A 41 -14.63 17.14 7.19
C GLN A 41 -15.81 17.79 7.94
N PRO A 42 -16.10 19.10 7.78
CA PRO A 42 -17.17 19.78 8.53
C PRO A 42 -18.60 19.35 8.14
N MET A 43 -19.55 19.41 9.08
CA MET A 43 -20.99 19.09 8.88
C MET A 43 -21.91 19.97 9.80
N THR A 44 -23.14 20.34 9.36
CA THR A 44 -24.37 21.00 9.99
C THR A 44 -25.72 20.22 10.23
N CYS A 45 -26.22 19.78 11.43
CA CYS A 45 -27.57 19.12 11.55
C CYS A 45 -28.67 20.12 11.83
N VAL A 46 -29.80 19.90 11.14
CA VAL A 46 -31.12 20.50 11.39
C VAL A 46 -32.21 19.66 10.71
N GLY A 47 -33.46 19.86 11.10
CA GLY A 47 -34.63 19.37 10.36
C GLY A 47 -34.99 17.89 10.53
N GLN A 48 -36.08 17.49 9.87
CA GLN A 48 -36.61 16.13 9.87
C GLN A 48 -37.23 15.84 8.49
N PRO A 49 -36.69 14.89 7.68
CA PRO A 49 -35.52 14.05 7.94
C PRO A 49 -34.22 14.86 8.17
N PRO A 50 -33.22 14.28 8.85
CA PRO A 50 -32.04 15.01 9.30
C PRO A 50 -31.11 15.41 8.15
N ILE A 51 -30.75 16.69 8.13
CA ILE A 51 -29.47 17.25 7.62
C ILE A 51 -28.44 17.05 8.77
N CYS A 52 -27.08 16.95 8.60
CA CYS A 52 -26.19 16.63 9.77
C CYS A 52 -24.85 17.33 10.13
N THR A 53 -24.51 17.38 11.46
CA THR A 53 -23.62 18.30 12.25
C THR A 53 -22.30 17.72 12.72
N GLY A 54 -21.37 18.64 13.05
CA GLY A 54 -20.09 18.38 13.70
C GLY A 54 -19.07 17.96 12.65
N PRO A 55 -17.78 18.26 12.83
CA PRO A 55 -16.78 17.70 11.93
C PRO A 55 -16.76 16.17 12.06
N PHE A 56 -16.94 15.49 10.93
CA PHE A 56 -16.53 14.10 10.76
C PHE A 56 -15.00 14.06 10.69
N ILE A 57 -14.38 13.07 11.32
CA ILE A 57 -12.92 12.99 11.46
C ILE A 57 -12.47 11.60 11.00
N THR A 58 -11.73 11.56 9.91
CA THR A 58 -11.19 10.33 9.32
C THR A 58 -9.69 10.27 9.61
N PRO A 59 -9.22 9.40 10.52
CA PRO A 59 -7.79 9.08 10.61
C PRO A 59 -7.37 8.30 9.36
N VAL A 60 -6.21 8.65 8.81
CA VAL A 60 -5.54 7.95 7.71
C VAL A 60 -4.21 7.44 8.23
N PRO A 61 -3.90 6.14 8.08
CA PRO A 61 -2.66 5.56 8.59
C PRO A 61 -1.43 6.08 7.82
N GLU A 62 -0.26 5.78 8.36
CA GLU A 62 1.01 5.89 7.66
C GLU A 62 1.13 4.72 6.67
N GLU A 63 1.60 4.97 5.44
CA GLU A 63 1.74 3.95 4.40
C GLU A 63 3.06 4.08 3.64
N TRP A 64 3.68 2.95 3.35
CA TRP A 64 4.83 2.83 2.44
C TRP A 64 4.43 1.97 1.24
N ARG A 65 4.55 2.51 0.03
CA ARG A 65 4.14 1.83 -1.21
C ARG A 65 5.29 1.76 -2.21
N LEU A 66 5.49 0.59 -2.80
CA LEU A 66 6.39 0.38 -3.93
C LEU A 66 5.57 0.15 -5.20
N GLU A 67 6.06 0.66 -6.32
CA GLU A 67 5.54 0.38 -7.66
C GLU A 67 6.49 -0.58 -8.36
N ILE A 68 5.95 -1.69 -8.86
CA ILE A 68 6.70 -2.80 -9.43
C ILE A 68 6.26 -3.01 -10.89
N THR A 69 7.20 -2.98 -11.81
CA THR A 69 6.99 -3.29 -13.23
C THR A 69 7.51 -4.70 -13.55
N ASP A 70 6.73 -5.54 -14.24
CA ASP A 70 7.13 -6.89 -14.62
C ASP A 70 8.30 -6.87 -15.64
N LEU A 71 9.27 -7.79 -15.45
CA LEU A 71 10.49 -7.85 -16.28
C LEU A 71 10.27 -8.39 -17.71
N LYS A 72 9.14 -9.05 -17.97
CA LYS A 72 8.78 -9.68 -19.24
C LYS A 72 7.67 -8.91 -19.96
N ASN A 73 6.83 -8.19 -19.22
CA ASN A 73 5.76 -7.33 -19.73
C ASN A 73 5.81 -5.93 -19.08
N PRO A 74 6.56 -4.97 -19.67
CA PRO A 74 6.70 -3.61 -19.11
C PRO A 74 5.39 -2.83 -18.93
N GLU A 75 4.30 -3.22 -19.62
CA GLU A 75 2.98 -2.63 -19.45
C GLU A 75 2.27 -3.12 -18.15
N TRP A 76 2.71 -4.24 -17.56
CA TRP A 76 2.21 -4.71 -16.27
C TRP A 76 2.97 -4.03 -15.14
N VAL A 77 2.37 -2.94 -14.66
CA VAL A 77 2.77 -2.23 -13.45
C VAL A 77 1.72 -2.48 -12.36
N GLY A 78 2.17 -2.81 -11.14
CA GLY A 78 1.32 -2.98 -9.96
C GLY A 78 1.93 -2.30 -8.73
N THR A 79 1.08 -1.86 -7.79
CA THR A 79 1.51 -1.24 -6.52
C THR A 79 1.37 -2.21 -5.37
N VAL A 80 2.33 -2.21 -4.43
CA VAL A 80 2.31 -3.02 -3.21
C VAL A 80 2.59 -2.16 -1.98
N GLU A 81 1.78 -2.31 -0.93
CA GLU A 81 2.03 -1.74 0.39
C GLU A 81 3.01 -2.65 1.16
N VAL A 82 3.98 -2.06 1.85
CA VAL A 82 5.09 -2.77 2.50
C VAL A 82 5.41 -2.16 3.88
N SER A 83 6.18 -2.87 4.70
CA SER A 83 6.73 -2.28 5.93
C SER A 83 7.82 -1.25 5.62
N GLN A 84 8.07 -0.33 6.55
CA GLN A 84 9.17 0.63 6.48
C GLN A 84 10.53 -0.05 6.20
N ASP A 85 10.80 -1.21 6.82
CA ASP A 85 12.06 -1.93 6.61
C ASP A 85 12.20 -2.47 5.19
N VAL A 86 11.11 -2.95 4.58
CA VAL A 86 11.09 -3.41 3.18
C VAL A 86 11.24 -2.21 2.23
N TYR A 87 10.58 -1.09 2.53
CA TYR A 87 10.71 0.16 1.77
C TYR A 87 12.13 0.74 1.82
N ASN A 88 12.83 0.58 2.94
CA ASN A 88 14.21 1.02 3.13
C ASN A 88 15.26 0.07 2.50
N ARG A 89 14.92 -1.21 2.26
CA ARG A 89 15.77 -2.16 1.52
C ARG A 89 15.56 -2.08 0.00
N CYS A 90 14.30 -2.07 -0.45
CA CYS A 90 13.96 -2.03 -1.87
C CYS A 90 14.21 -0.65 -2.50
N ASN A 91 15.46 -0.39 -2.91
CA ASN A 91 15.80 0.80 -3.68
C ASN A 91 15.17 0.79 -5.09
N LEU A 92 15.06 1.97 -5.70
CA LEU A 92 14.67 2.08 -7.11
C LEU A 92 15.65 1.27 -8.00
N GLN A 93 15.10 0.64 -9.03
CA GLN A 93 15.78 -0.30 -9.93
C GLN A 93 16.20 -1.64 -9.32
N GLU A 94 15.95 -1.93 -8.04
CA GLU A 94 16.16 -3.27 -7.49
C GLU A 94 15.12 -4.30 -7.98
N LEU A 95 15.43 -5.58 -7.79
CA LEU A 95 14.57 -6.70 -8.17
C LEU A 95 13.59 -7.03 -7.06
N TRP A 96 12.31 -7.13 -7.45
CA TRP A 96 11.23 -7.66 -6.63
C TRP A 96 10.98 -9.12 -7.01
N PRO A 97 10.78 -10.04 -6.05
CA PRO A 97 10.67 -9.83 -4.61
C PRO A 97 12.01 -9.99 -3.87
N GLU A 98 13.16 -10.04 -4.56
CA GLU A 98 14.47 -10.26 -3.95
C GLU A 98 14.81 -9.24 -2.85
N CYS A 99 14.58 -7.94 -3.10
CA CYS A 99 14.89 -6.85 -2.16
C CYS A 99 14.02 -6.85 -0.89
N SER A 100 12.84 -7.48 -0.91
CA SER A 100 11.93 -7.48 0.24
C SER A 100 12.30 -8.51 1.30
N ARG A 101 13.17 -9.46 0.98
CA ARG A 101 13.68 -10.48 1.90
C ARG A 101 14.50 -9.83 3.02
N GLU A 102 14.71 -10.57 4.11
CA GLU A 102 15.57 -10.13 5.21
C GLU A 102 17.04 -10.30 4.80
N GLY A 103 17.88 -9.27 5.01
CA GLY A 103 19.30 -9.30 4.65
C GLY A 103 19.64 -9.12 3.16
N SER A 104 18.73 -8.56 2.35
CA SER A 104 19.00 -8.17 0.95
C SER A 104 19.00 -6.65 0.75
N GLY A 105 19.90 -6.18 -0.12
CA GLY A 105 20.06 -4.75 -0.45
C GLY A 105 21.04 -4.00 0.46
N ASP A 106 21.57 -2.88 -0.04
CA ASP A 106 22.23 -1.86 0.77
C ASP A 106 21.17 -0.87 1.27
N GLU A 107 21.18 -0.52 2.56
CA GLU A 107 20.14 0.34 3.15
C GLU A 107 20.05 1.70 2.45
N ARG A 108 18.82 2.07 2.05
CA ARG A 108 18.54 3.32 1.32
C ARG A 108 19.07 4.54 2.08
N PRO A 109 19.94 5.38 1.49
CA PRO A 109 20.53 6.53 2.17
C PRO A 109 19.48 7.48 2.75
N ASN A 110 19.50 7.63 4.08
CA ASN A 110 18.52 8.44 4.81
C ASN A 110 18.84 9.94 4.69
N HIS A 111 18.47 10.52 3.54
CA HIS A 111 18.58 11.96 3.26
C HIS A 111 17.58 12.85 4.03
N GLY A 112 16.83 12.30 5.01
CA GLY A 112 15.74 12.98 5.71
C GLY A 112 16.11 13.67 7.03
N ALA A 113 17.39 13.74 7.42
CA ALA A 113 17.80 14.16 8.76
C ALA A 113 19.00 15.13 8.78
N ASN A 114 18.86 16.34 8.21
CA ASN A 114 19.63 17.56 8.55
C ASN A 114 19.19 18.78 7.69
N ALA A 115 18.32 19.65 8.23
CA ALA A 115 18.19 21.10 7.95
C ALA A 115 16.93 21.67 8.66
#